data_AF-A0A496A339-F1
#
_entry.id   AF-A0A496A339-F1
#
_cell.length_a   1.000
_cell.length_b   1.000
_cell.length_c   1.000
_cell.angle_alpha   90.00
_cell.angle_beta   90.00
_cell.angle_gamma   90.00
#
_symmetry.space_group_name_H-M   'P 1'
#
loop_
_entity.id
_entity.type
_entity.pdbx_description
1 polymer ?
#
loop_
_entity_poly.entity_id
_entity_poly.type
_entity_poly.pdbx_seq_one_letter_code
_entity_poly.pdbx_strand_id
1 'polypeptide(L)'
;MLASEASRSDTVETDLLLWWEDFYLPVFEYVLPRMGTLKGQKVLELGTGTGGTATLLAKRGASVVGIDLLPFRLAEAQVRAAEHSVAETVNFALMDATRLAFPDNTFDFIISKSVLVFTDHKQIAKECYRVLKPGGKAIFMENMRHHPVVWLYRKMFLRYSGKLRYFSVRDIETVGAEFEKLEHREFHLSAVSALFWQKCISIPLFYRWSLHILKAIDTSLLKCLPFLNRFCWITAMICHKNQ
;
A
#
# COMPACT_ATOMS: atom_id res chain seq x y z
N MET A 1 -25.09 -22.71 12.09
CA MET A 1 -24.18 -21.97 12.98
C MET A 1 -22.80 -21.82 12.32
N LEU A 2 -22.73 -21.20 11.13
CA LEU A 2 -21.49 -21.02 10.34
C LEU A 2 -21.51 -19.72 9.51
N ALA A 3 -22.35 -18.73 9.87
CA ALA A 3 -22.51 -17.49 9.10
C ALA A 3 -22.13 -16.21 9.87
N SER A 4 -21.60 -16.33 11.10
CA SER A 4 -21.35 -15.18 12.00
C SER A 4 -19.87 -14.89 12.28
N GLU A 5 -18.93 -15.70 11.79
CA GLU A 5 -17.49 -15.45 12.01
C GLU A 5 -16.86 -14.66 10.85
N ALA A 6 -17.32 -14.87 9.60
CA ALA A 6 -16.81 -14.14 8.44
C ALA A 6 -17.19 -12.64 8.43
N SER A 7 -18.27 -12.23 9.11
CA SER A 7 -18.68 -10.82 9.17
C SER A 7 -17.95 -10.00 10.24
N ARG A 8 -17.26 -10.63 11.18
CA ARG A 8 -16.58 -9.97 12.32
C ARG A 8 -15.10 -9.71 12.04
N SER A 9 -14.46 -10.51 11.19
CA SER A 9 -13.09 -10.27 10.71
C SER A 9 -13.03 -9.06 9.78
N ASP A 10 -14.02 -8.93 8.88
CA ASP A 10 -14.08 -7.87 7.88
C ASP A 10 -14.16 -6.49 8.54
N THR A 11 -14.94 -6.34 9.62
CA THR A 11 -15.08 -5.04 10.31
C THR A 11 -13.78 -4.56 10.95
N VAL A 12 -12.97 -5.48 11.48
CA VAL A 12 -11.72 -5.13 12.17
C VAL A 12 -10.60 -4.82 11.19
N GLU A 13 -10.53 -5.54 10.06
CA GLU A 13 -9.57 -5.22 9.00
C GLU A 13 -9.88 -3.91 8.30
N THR A 14 -11.18 -3.61 8.13
CA THR A 14 -11.63 -2.35 7.54
C THR A 14 -11.29 -1.18 8.46
N ASP A 15 -11.61 -1.27 9.77
CA ASP A 15 -11.34 -0.22 10.77
C ASP A 15 -9.84 0.13 10.94
N LEU A 16 -8.96 -0.84 10.68
CA LEU A 16 -7.50 -0.64 10.72
C LEU A 16 -6.94 0.21 9.58
N LEU A 17 -7.71 0.42 8.51
CA LEU A 17 -7.23 1.02 7.28
C LEU A 17 -7.52 2.54 7.17
N LEU A 18 -7.89 3.25 8.26
CA LEU A 18 -8.37 4.65 8.31
C LEU A 18 -8.54 5.49 6.99
N TRP A 19 -9.78 5.92 6.72
CA TRP A 19 -10.30 7.09 5.98
C TRP A 19 -9.90 7.34 4.50
N TRP A 20 -9.14 6.48 3.83
CA TRP A 20 -8.98 6.42 2.35
C TRP A 20 -9.15 4.97 1.82
N GLU A 21 -9.90 4.17 2.57
CA GLU A 21 -9.90 2.69 2.60
C GLU A 21 -10.41 2.02 1.35
N ASP A 22 -11.50 2.52 0.75
CA ASP A 22 -12.15 1.84 -0.37
C ASP A 22 -11.25 1.69 -1.61
N PHE A 23 -10.25 2.57 -1.74
CA PHE A 23 -9.28 2.53 -2.84
C PHE A 23 -8.11 1.59 -2.56
N TYR A 24 -7.69 1.45 -1.30
CA TYR A 24 -6.61 0.53 -0.96
C TYR A 24 -7.10 -0.89 -0.66
N LEU A 25 -8.36 -1.09 -0.30
CA LEU A 25 -8.90 -2.42 -0.03
C LEU A 25 -8.70 -3.40 -1.20
N PRO A 26 -9.03 -3.07 -2.47
CA PRO A 26 -8.76 -3.96 -3.61
C PRO A 26 -7.27 -4.21 -3.85
N VAL A 27 -6.43 -3.25 -3.43
CA VAL A 27 -4.97 -3.35 -3.52
C VAL A 27 -4.47 -4.33 -2.48
N PHE A 28 -4.99 -4.25 -1.24
CA PHE A 28 -4.71 -5.20 -0.16
C PHE A 28 -5.18 -6.62 -0.50
N GLU A 29 -6.39 -6.76 -1.05
CA GLU A 29 -6.92 -8.04 -1.57
C GLU A 29 -6.01 -8.66 -2.65
N TYR A 30 -5.30 -7.83 -3.42
CA TYR A 30 -4.34 -8.30 -4.41
C TYR A 30 -2.98 -8.69 -3.79
N VAL A 31 -2.43 -7.88 -2.88
CA VAL A 31 -1.07 -8.07 -2.36
C VAL A 31 -0.99 -9.10 -1.24
N LEU A 32 -1.95 -9.13 -0.30
CA LEU A 32 -1.86 -9.98 0.89
C LEU A 32 -1.78 -11.48 0.55
N PRO A 33 -2.62 -12.04 -0.36
CA PRO A 33 -2.48 -13.45 -0.75
C PRO A 33 -1.12 -13.76 -1.40
N ARG A 34 -0.49 -12.77 -2.06
CA ARG A 34 0.81 -12.95 -2.73
C ARG A 34 1.99 -12.83 -1.78
N MET A 35 1.81 -12.23 -0.61
CA MET A 35 2.79 -12.34 0.48
C MET A 35 2.84 -13.77 1.01
N GLY A 36 1.70 -14.46 1.05
CA GLY A 36 1.60 -15.82 1.62
C GLY A 36 1.32 -15.77 3.12
N THR A 37 1.75 -16.80 3.86
CA THR A 37 1.60 -16.78 5.32
C THR A 37 2.45 -15.66 5.93
N LEU A 38 1.87 -14.92 6.86
CA LEU A 38 2.57 -13.89 7.65
C LEU A 38 2.96 -14.38 9.04
N LYS A 39 2.41 -15.51 9.48
CA LYS A 39 2.68 -16.06 10.81
C LYS A 39 4.16 -16.39 10.98
N GLY A 40 4.80 -15.73 11.94
CA GLY A 40 6.24 -15.91 12.23
C GLY A 40 7.17 -15.16 11.29
N GLN A 41 6.65 -14.41 10.32
CA GLN A 41 7.45 -13.67 9.35
C GLN A 41 7.83 -12.29 9.90
N LYS A 42 9.05 -11.84 9.59
CA LYS A 42 9.53 -10.51 9.94
C LYS A 42 9.26 -9.53 8.80
N VAL A 43 8.52 -8.47 9.09
CA VAL A 43 8.06 -7.50 8.08
C VAL A 43 8.57 -6.10 8.40
N LEU A 44 9.08 -5.39 7.40
CA LEU A 44 9.40 -3.97 7.49
C LEU A 44 8.31 -3.16 6.76
N GLU A 45 7.63 -2.25 7.47
CA GLU A 45 6.78 -1.24 6.85
C GLU A 45 7.55 0.09 6.72
N LEU A 46 7.71 0.56 5.50
CA LEU A 46 8.25 1.89 5.21
C LEU A 46 7.12 2.91 5.25
N GLY A 47 7.34 4.05 5.91
CA GLY A 47 6.36 5.13 6.05
C GLY A 47 5.06 4.68 6.73
N THR A 48 5.19 4.11 7.93
CA THR A 48 4.08 3.47 8.66
C THR A 48 2.93 4.43 9.00
N GLY A 49 3.18 5.75 9.03
CA GLY A 49 2.17 6.74 9.36
C GLY A 49 1.52 6.44 10.71
N THR A 50 0.20 6.28 10.73
CA THR A 50 -0.56 5.96 11.95
C THR A 50 -0.55 4.47 12.32
N GLY A 51 0.27 3.63 11.67
CA GLY A 51 0.44 2.22 12.02
C GLY A 51 -0.66 1.28 11.52
N GLY A 52 -1.59 1.73 10.67
CA GLY A 52 -2.73 0.91 10.21
C GLY A 52 -2.31 -0.39 9.52
N THR A 53 -1.36 -0.32 8.58
CA THR A 53 -0.86 -1.53 7.90
C THR A 53 -0.03 -2.40 8.84
N ALA A 54 0.87 -1.80 9.65
CA ALA A 54 1.65 -2.55 10.63
C ALA A 54 0.75 -3.34 11.59
N THR A 55 -0.27 -2.71 12.17
CA THR A 55 -1.25 -3.36 13.05
C THR A 55 -1.99 -4.48 12.31
N LEU A 56 -2.41 -4.25 11.07
CA LEU A 56 -3.09 -5.24 10.24
C LEU A 56 -2.21 -6.48 9.97
N LEU A 57 -0.93 -6.29 9.66
CA LEU A 57 0.01 -7.39 9.41
C LEU A 57 0.36 -8.14 10.70
N ALA A 58 0.49 -7.43 11.81
CA ALA A 58 0.73 -8.01 13.13
C ALA A 58 -0.45 -8.88 13.60
N LYS A 59 -1.70 -8.44 13.37
CA LYS A 59 -2.89 -9.29 13.62
C LYS A 59 -2.90 -10.57 12.80
N ARG A 60 -2.21 -10.60 11.66
CA ARG A 60 -2.01 -11.81 10.84
C ARG A 60 -0.80 -12.64 11.26
N GLY A 61 -0.16 -12.30 12.38
CA GLY A 61 0.91 -13.07 13.00
C GLY A 61 2.33 -12.68 12.57
N ALA A 62 2.49 -11.55 11.86
CA ALA A 62 3.82 -11.02 11.57
C ALA A 62 4.45 -10.35 12.79
N SER A 63 5.79 -10.35 12.84
CA SER A 63 6.56 -9.41 13.65
C SER A 63 6.91 -8.21 12.78
N VAL A 64 6.37 -7.04 13.09
CA VAL A 64 6.47 -5.86 12.22
C VAL A 64 7.42 -4.83 12.82
N VAL A 65 8.27 -4.26 11.98
CA VAL A 65 9.00 -3.03 12.27
C VAL A 65 8.43 -1.94 11.34
N GLY A 66 7.80 -0.92 11.89
CA GLY A 66 7.31 0.23 11.13
C GLY A 66 8.25 1.42 11.27
N ILE A 67 8.63 2.05 10.15
CA ILE A 67 9.48 3.24 10.17
C ILE A 67 8.78 4.45 9.58
N ASP A 68 9.10 5.64 10.09
CA ASP A 68 8.63 6.92 9.55
C ASP A 68 9.66 8.02 9.83
N LEU A 69 9.55 9.16 9.14
CA LEU A 69 10.37 10.36 9.38
C LEU A 69 9.71 11.33 10.37
N LEU A 70 8.45 11.09 10.74
CA LEU A 70 7.64 11.98 11.55
C LEU A 70 7.39 11.39 12.95
N PRO A 71 8.04 11.91 14.02
CA PRO A 71 7.90 11.37 15.37
C PRO A 71 6.45 11.31 15.88
N PHE A 72 5.62 12.30 15.53
CA PHE A 72 4.21 12.33 15.94
C PHE A 72 3.40 11.19 15.30
N ARG A 73 3.75 10.74 14.09
CA ARG A 73 3.11 9.59 13.43
C ARG A 73 3.45 8.29 14.15
N LEU A 74 4.71 8.14 14.58
CA LEU A 74 5.14 6.98 15.37
C LEU A 74 4.40 6.90 16.72
N ALA A 75 4.16 8.04 17.37
CA ALA A 75 3.37 8.09 18.59
C ALA A 75 1.91 7.64 18.33
N GLU A 76 1.27 8.14 17.26
CA GLU A 76 -0.06 7.67 16.83
C GLU A 76 -0.08 6.16 16.54
N ALA A 77 0.96 5.65 15.88
CA ALA A 77 1.09 4.24 15.53
C ALA A 77 1.24 3.33 16.76
N GLN A 78 2.01 3.77 17.75
CA GLN A 78 2.15 3.06 19.03
C GLN A 78 0.82 2.95 19.77
N VAL A 79 0.06 4.05 19.84
CA VAL A 79 -1.28 4.05 20.44
C VAL A 79 -2.19 3.06 19.72
N ARG A 80 -2.25 3.11 18.38
CA ARG A 80 -3.06 2.16 17.59
C ARG A 80 -2.67 0.70 17.84
N ALA A 81 -1.37 0.39 17.88
CA ALA A 81 -0.92 -0.96 18.13
C ALA A 81 -1.36 -1.48 19.51
N ALA A 82 -1.36 -0.60 20.52
CA ALA A 82 -1.88 -0.92 21.86
C ALA A 82 -3.40 -1.14 21.87
N GLU A 83 -4.17 -0.23 21.24
CA GLU A 83 -5.65 -0.32 21.11
C GLU A 83 -6.11 -1.63 20.45
N HIS A 84 -5.28 -2.18 19.59
CA HIS A 84 -5.55 -3.43 18.88
C HIS A 84 -4.81 -4.66 19.41
N SER A 85 -4.19 -4.54 20.60
CA SER A 85 -3.53 -5.64 21.30
C SER A 85 -2.41 -6.32 20.51
N VAL A 86 -1.63 -5.55 19.75
CA VAL A 86 -0.46 -6.01 18.99
C VAL A 86 0.83 -5.24 19.31
N ALA A 87 0.84 -4.49 20.41
CA ALA A 87 2.01 -3.71 20.83
C ALA A 87 3.28 -4.56 21.04
N GLU A 88 3.14 -5.84 21.40
CA GLU A 88 4.27 -6.76 21.59
C GLU A 88 4.87 -7.29 20.27
N THR A 89 4.11 -7.22 19.17
CA THR A 89 4.52 -7.74 17.85
C THR A 89 4.85 -6.64 16.85
N VAL A 90 4.75 -5.37 17.24
CA VAL A 90 5.06 -4.22 16.39
C VAL A 90 6.02 -3.27 17.09
N ASN A 91 7.13 -2.98 16.43
CA ASN A 91 8.10 -1.97 16.87
C ASN A 91 8.13 -0.79 15.90
N PHE A 92 8.15 0.42 16.42
CA PHE A 92 8.17 1.65 15.60
C PHE A 92 9.47 2.43 15.80
N ALA A 93 10.08 2.90 14.71
CA ALA A 93 11.35 3.63 14.76
C ALA A 93 11.40 4.82 13.81
N LEU A 94 12.05 5.90 14.26
CA LEU A 94 12.35 7.06 13.42
C LEU A 94 13.50 6.70 12.48
N MET A 95 13.22 6.57 11.18
CA MET A 95 14.22 6.14 10.20
C MET A 95 13.89 6.61 8.78
N ASP A 96 14.95 6.93 8.04
CA ASP A 96 14.90 7.25 6.62
C ASP A 96 14.89 5.96 5.79
N ALA A 97 13.84 5.73 5.01
CA ALA A 97 13.69 4.53 4.18
C ALA A 97 14.76 4.40 3.08
N THR A 98 15.49 5.49 2.77
CA THR A 98 16.60 5.48 1.80
C THR A 98 17.95 5.12 2.43
N ARG A 99 18.00 4.97 3.76
CA ARG A 99 19.19 4.64 4.58
C ARG A 99 18.78 3.79 5.78
N LEU A 100 18.54 2.50 5.53
CA LEU A 100 18.04 1.56 6.53
C LEU A 100 19.17 1.08 7.45
N ALA A 101 19.03 1.35 8.75
CA ALA A 101 19.99 0.89 9.77
C ALA A 101 19.74 -0.58 10.20
N PHE A 102 19.47 -1.46 9.23
CA PHE A 102 19.29 -2.90 9.44
C PHE A 102 20.38 -3.70 8.73
N PRO A 103 20.77 -4.86 9.26
CA PRO A 103 21.64 -5.79 8.55
C PRO A 103 21.02 -6.28 7.24
N ASP A 104 21.88 -6.75 6.35
CA ASP A 104 21.45 -7.43 5.13
C ASP A 104 20.61 -8.67 5.46
N ASN A 105 19.69 -9.04 4.58
CA ASN A 105 18.89 -10.26 4.71
C ASN A 105 18.14 -10.40 6.05
N THR A 106 17.55 -9.31 6.53
CA THR A 106 16.85 -9.25 7.82
C THR A 106 15.36 -9.58 7.72
N PHE A 107 14.67 -9.11 6.68
CA PHE A 107 13.21 -9.16 6.59
C PHE A 107 12.72 -10.17 5.56
N ASP A 108 11.64 -10.87 5.87
CA ASP A 108 10.97 -11.76 4.92
C ASP A 108 10.12 -10.97 3.93
N PHE A 109 9.49 -9.89 4.41
CA PHE A 109 8.72 -8.96 3.59
C PHE A 109 9.06 -7.51 3.89
N ILE A 110 8.99 -6.68 2.86
CA ILE A 110 8.98 -5.23 2.97
C ILE A 110 7.68 -4.73 2.35
N ILE A 111 7.01 -3.78 2.98
CA ILE A 111 5.79 -3.17 2.46
C ILE A 111 5.84 -1.66 2.59
N SER A 112 5.26 -0.94 1.63
CA SER A 112 5.08 0.50 1.73
C SER A 112 3.78 0.93 1.04
N LYS A 113 3.21 2.02 1.54
CA LYS A 113 1.96 2.59 1.03
C LYS A 113 2.12 4.11 0.86
N SER A 114 2.15 4.59 -0.39
CA SER A 114 2.27 6.02 -0.72
C SER A 114 3.52 6.69 -0.14
N VAL A 115 4.66 6.01 -0.17
CA VAL A 115 5.92 6.50 0.42
C VAL A 115 6.91 6.93 -0.65
N LEU A 116 6.94 6.22 -1.78
CA LEU A 116 8.02 6.41 -2.76
C LEU A 116 8.00 7.81 -3.36
N VAL A 117 6.83 8.46 -3.39
CA VAL A 117 6.65 9.88 -3.77
C VAL A 117 7.58 10.87 -3.06
N PHE A 118 8.08 10.52 -1.87
CA PHE A 118 8.98 11.33 -1.05
C PHE A 118 10.46 10.92 -1.16
N THR A 119 10.81 9.94 -1.99
CA THR A 119 12.11 9.27 -1.94
C THR A 119 12.79 9.16 -3.30
N ASP A 120 14.09 8.88 -3.30
CA ASP A 120 14.78 8.41 -4.49
C ASP A 120 14.43 6.93 -4.71
N HIS A 121 13.81 6.63 -5.86
CA HIS A 121 13.27 5.30 -6.13
C HIS A 121 14.36 4.24 -6.34
N LYS A 122 15.55 4.63 -6.83
CA LYS A 122 16.66 3.69 -7.00
C LYS A 122 17.29 3.39 -5.64
N GLN A 123 17.51 4.42 -4.83
CA GLN A 123 18.11 4.25 -3.52
C GLN A 123 17.22 3.42 -2.59
N ILE A 124 15.92 3.69 -2.55
CA ILE A 124 15.00 2.88 -1.74
C ILE A 124 14.91 1.44 -2.23
N ALA A 125 14.90 1.21 -3.56
CA ALA A 125 14.89 -0.14 -4.12
C ALA A 125 16.16 -0.93 -3.71
N LYS A 126 17.34 -0.29 -3.75
CA LYS A 126 18.60 -0.89 -3.31
C LYS A 126 18.61 -1.24 -1.82
N GLU A 127 18.18 -0.31 -0.96
CA GLU A 127 18.10 -0.57 0.47
C GLU A 127 17.09 -1.67 0.80
N CYS A 128 15.94 -1.67 0.12
CA CYS A 128 14.96 -2.75 0.25
C CYS A 128 15.56 -4.09 -0.16
N TYR A 129 16.20 -4.16 -1.33
CA TYR A 129 16.85 -5.39 -1.80
C TYR A 129 17.90 -5.88 -0.80
N ARG A 130 18.72 -4.98 -0.26
CA ARG A 130 19.78 -5.32 0.70
C ARG A 130 19.23 -5.96 1.97
N VAL A 131 18.23 -5.34 2.61
CA VAL A 131 17.70 -5.82 3.90
C VAL A 131 16.68 -6.95 3.77
N LEU A 132 16.18 -7.21 2.57
CA LEU A 132 15.27 -8.33 2.28
C LEU A 132 16.06 -9.65 2.28
N LYS A 133 15.52 -10.71 2.87
CA LYS A 133 16.11 -12.06 2.82
C LYS A 133 16.08 -12.63 1.39
N PRO A 134 16.97 -13.58 1.06
CA PRO A 134 16.81 -14.38 -0.14
C PRO A 134 15.44 -15.06 -0.16
N GLY A 135 14.76 -15.05 -1.31
CA GLY A 135 13.38 -15.49 -1.47
C GLY A 135 12.31 -14.56 -0.88
N GLY A 136 12.70 -13.45 -0.26
CA GLY A 136 11.79 -12.45 0.29
C GLY A 136 11.12 -11.59 -0.79
N LYS A 137 10.09 -10.85 -0.40
CA LYS A 137 9.34 -9.94 -1.32
C LYS A 137 9.24 -8.52 -0.80
N ALA A 138 9.42 -7.53 -1.69
CA ALA A 138 9.13 -6.13 -1.44
C ALA A 138 7.84 -5.72 -2.14
N ILE A 139 6.92 -5.08 -1.42
CA ILE A 139 5.59 -4.69 -1.86
C ILE A 139 5.48 -3.16 -1.83
N PHE A 140 5.17 -2.56 -2.97
CA PHE A 140 5.00 -1.11 -3.09
C PHE A 140 3.60 -0.79 -3.60
N MET A 141 2.84 0.00 -2.85
CA MET A 141 1.50 0.46 -3.25
C MET A 141 1.54 1.98 -3.42
N GLU A 142 1.55 2.43 -4.67
CA GLU A 142 1.90 3.82 -5.00
C GLU A 142 0.85 4.54 -5.83
N ASN A 143 0.71 5.84 -5.55
CA ASN A 143 -0.21 6.69 -6.30
C ASN A 143 0.46 7.20 -7.58
N MET A 144 -0.11 6.82 -8.72
CA MET A 144 0.39 7.17 -10.03
C MET A 144 0.10 8.61 -10.43
N ARG A 145 0.93 9.13 -11.32
CA ARG A 145 0.97 10.54 -11.74
C ARG A 145 -0.14 10.93 -12.71
N HIS A 146 -0.50 10.06 -13.64
CA HIS A 146 -1.15 10.46 -14.89
C HIS A 146 -2.67 10.30 -14.93
N HIS A 147 -3.31 9.85 -13.85
CA HIS A 147 -4.77 9.79 -13.82
C HIS A 147 -5.37 11.21 -13.97
N PRO A 148 -6.21 11.50 -14.98
CA PRO A 148 -6.61 12.87 -15.32
C PRO A 148 -7.42 13.57 -14.22
N VAL A 149 -8.41 12.88 -13.64
CA VAL A 149 -9.25 13.42 -12.54
C VAL A 149 -8.40 13.70 -11.29
N VAL A 150 -7.58 12.73 -10.88
CA VAL A 150 -6.69 12.88 -9.72
C VAL A 150 -5.64 13.97 -9.96
N TRP A 151 -5.09 14.08 -11.17
CA TRP A 151 -4.17 15.14 -11.55
C TRP A 151 -4.83 16.52 -11.41
N LEU A 152 -6.06 16.68 -11.91
CA LEU A 152 -6.79 17.93 -11.79
C LEU A 152 -7.09 18.25 -10.32
N TYR A 153 -7.55 17.25 -9.55
CA TYR A 153 -7.77 17.40 -8.10
C TYR A 153 -6.50 17.84 -7.37
N ARG A 154 -5.36 17.21 -7.66
CA ARG A 154 -4.05 17.58 -7.11
C ARG A 154 -3.70 19.03 -7.42
N LYS A 155 -3.90 19.46 -8.66
CA LYS A 155 -3.61 20.83 -9.11
C LYS A 155 -4.50 21.87 -8.42
N MET A 156 -5.77 21.56 -8.18
CA MET A 156 -6.73 22.51 -7.61
C MET A 156 -6.68 22.59 -6.08
N PHE A 157 -6.47 21.45 -5.40
CA PHE A 157 -6.72 21.35 -3.95
C PHE A 157 -5.49 20.95 -3.13
N LEU A 158 -4.49 20.29 -3.71
CA LEU A 158 -3.30 19.90 -2.96
C LEU A 158 -2.31 21.05 -2.89
N ARG A 159 -2.19 21.62 -1.69
CA ARG A 159 -1.19 22.63 -1.33
C ARG A 159 -0.09 21.94 -0.52
N TYR A 160 0.91 21.40 -1.21
CA TYR A 160 2.10 20.82 -0.58
C TYR A 160 3.33 21.61 -1.01
N SER A 161 4.17 21.99 -0.05
CA SER A 161 5.33 22.86 -0.26
C SER A 161 6.64 22.12 -0.55
N GLY A 162 6.68 20.79 -0.38
CA GLY A 162 7.87 19.97 -0.68
C GLY A 162 7.89 19.42 -2.11
N LYS A 163 9.02 18.78 -2.47
CA LYS A 163 9.15 18.09 -3.76
C LYS A 163 8.41 16.75 -3.71
N LEU A 164 7.26 16.67 -4.39
CA LEU A 164 6.56 15.41 -4.63
C LEU A 164 6.92 14.88 -6.01
N ARG A 165 7.36 13.63 -6.09
CA ARG A 165 7.55 12.93 -7.36
C ARG A 165 6.58 11.77 -7.47
N TYR A 166 5.36 12.04 -7.94
CA TYR A 166 4.37 10.99 -8.15
C TYR A 166 4.88 9.91 -9.09
N PHE A 167 4.54 8.66 -8.75
CA PHE A 167 5.00 7.46 -9.42
C PHE A 167 4.52 7.40 -10.87
N SER A 168 5.37 6.98 -11.79
CA SER A 168 5.04 6.76 -13.20
C SER A 168 5.31 5.31 -13.59
N VAL A 169 4.82 4.90 -14.76
CA VAL A 169 5.10 3.55 -15.30
C VAL A 169 6.60 3.30 -15.46
N ARG A 170 7.40 4.33 -15.79
CA ARG A 170 8.87 4.20 -15.87
C ARG A 170 9.52 3.98 -14.51
N ASP A 171 8.88 4.45 -13.45
CA ASP A 171 9.37 4.24 -12.08
C ASP A 171 9.13 2.79 -11.63
N ILE A 172 8.09 2.11 -12.16
CA ILE A 172 7.85 0.67 -11.94
C ILE A 172 9.07 -0.11 -12.44
N GLU A 173 9.51 0.15 -13.67
CA GLU A 173 10.71 -0.47 -14.26
C GLU A 173 11.97 -0.13 -13.46
N THR A 174 12.10 1.13 -13.03
CA THR A 174 13.26 1.60 -12.26
C THR A 174 13.42 0.87 -10.93
N VAL A 175 12.31 0.69 -10.19
CA VAL A 175 12.31 -0.05 -8.92
C VAL A 175 12.45 -1.55 -9.18
N GLY A 176 11.75 -2.08 -10.19
CA GLY A 176 11.78 -3.50 -10.54
C GLY A 176 13.13 -3.99 -11.03
N ALA A 177 13.95 -3.13 -11.65
CA ALA A 177 15.27 -3.50 -12.17
C ALA A 177 16.25 -4.00 -11.11
N GLU A 178 16.04 -3.67 -9.83
CA GLU A 178 16.89 -4.18 -8.74
C GLU A 178 16.49 -5.58 -8.26
N PHE A 179 15.41 -6.17 -8.78
CA PHE A 179 14.87 -7.45 -8.34
C PHE A 179 14.81 -8.44 -9.51
N GLU A 180 14.93 -9.74 -9.22
CA GLU A 180 14.90 -10.79 -10.26
C GLU A 180 13.54 -10.88 -10.94
N LYS A 181 12.46 -10.72 -10.18
CA LYS A 181 11.10 -10.79 -10.68
C LYS A 181 10.28 -9.63 -10.18
N LEU A 182 9.56 -8.99 -11.10
CA LEU A 182 8.58 -7.95 -10.81
C LEU A 182 7.20 -8.40 -11.30
N GLU A 183 6.22 -8.36 -10.41
CA GLU A 183 4.80 -8.43 -10.73
C GLU A 183 4.16 -7.09 -10.37
N HIS A 184 3.33 -6.52 -11.24
CA HIS A 184 2.59 -5.33 -10.89
C HIS A 184 1.15 -5.36 -11.42
N ARG A 185 0.27 -4.61 -10.76
CA ARG A 185 -1.13 -4.44 -11.18
C ARG A 185 -1.58 -3.02 -10.89
N GLU A 186 -2.24 -2.43 -11.86
CA GLU A 186 -2.84 -1.11 -11.75
C GLU A 186 -4.32 -1.18 -11.36
N PHE A 187 -4.78 -0.17 -10.60
CA PHE A 187 -6.11 -0.07 -10.02
C PHE A 187 -6.71 1.32 -10.23
N HIS A 188 -8.05 1.35 -10.33
CA HIS A 188 -8.87 2.55 -10.41
C HIS A 188 -8.56 3.40 -11.65
N LEU A 189 -9.02 2.93 -12.81
CA LEU A 189 -9.02 3.70 -14.05
C LEU A 189 -10.27 4.59 -14.13
N SER A 190 -11.44 4.00 -13.92
CA SER A 190 -12.71 4.72 -13.88
C SER A 190 -13.30 4.75 -12.47
N ALA A 191 -12.92 3.81 -11.59
CA ALA A 191 -13.47 3.69 -10.24
C ALA A 191 -13.23 4.93 -9.36
N VAL A 192 -12.20 5.75 -9.63
CA VAL A 192 -12.00 7.02 -8.90
C VAL A 192 -13.15 8.00 -9.10
N SER A 193 -13.88 7.86 -10.22
CA SER A 193 -15.04 8.69 -10.49
C SER A 193 -16.08 8.51 -9.38
N ALA A 194 -16.31 7.29 -8.86
CA ALA A 194 -17.28 6.98 -7.81
C ALA A 194 -17.17 7.86 -6.54
N LEU A 195 -16.00 8.44 -6.24
CA LEU A 195 -15.83 9.44 -5.17
C LEU A 195 -16.68 10.70 -5.36
N PHE A 196 -16.87 11.12 -6.62
CA PHE A 196 -17.75 12.23 -6.95
C PHE A 196 -19.19 11.93 -6.52
N TRP A 197 -19.64 10.67 -6.65
CA TRP A 197 -20.98 10.24 -6.24
C TRP A 197 -21.07 10.13 -4.71
N GLN A 198 -20.03 9.66 -4.03
CA GLN A 198 -20.01 9.64 -2.56
C GLN A 198 -20.10 11.05 -1.95
N LYS A 199 -19.38 12.02 -2.53
CA LYS A 199 -19.41 13.42 -2.07
C LYS A 199 -20.66 14.19 -2.50
N CYS A 200 -21.21 13.91 -3.67
CA CYS A 200 -22.33 14.69 -4.22
C CYS A 200 -23.70 14.09 -3.94
N ILE A 201 -23.82 12.77 -3.74
CA ILE A 201 -25.12 12.08 -3.77
C ILE A 201 -25.49 11.41 -2.44
N SER A 202 -24.56 11.26 -1.47
CA SER A 202 -24.85 10.80 -0.09
C SER A 202 -25.77 9.56 0.04
N ILE A 203 -25.82 8.69 -0.98
CA ILE A 203 -26.58 7.42 -0.98
C ILE A 203 -25.57 6.25 -0.93
N PRO A 204 -25.31 5.65 0.24
CA PRO A 204 -24.28 4.62 0.41
C PRO A 204 -24.48 3.37 -0.46
N LEU A 205 -25.73 2.99 -0.73
CA LEU A 205 -26.05 1.80 -1.52
C LEU A 205 -25.66 1.98 -3.00
N PHE A 206 -25.92 3.17 -3.55
CA PHE A 206 -25.57 3.51 -4.94
C PHE A 206 -24.05 3.58 -5.13
N TYR A 207 -23.33 4.09 -4.13
CA TYR A 207 -21.87 4.11 -4.12
C TYR A 207 -21.28 2.69 -4.23
N ARG A 208 -21.70 1.76 -3.36
CA ARG A 208 -21.17 0.38 -3.37
C ARG A 208 -21.50 -0.35 -4.67
N TRP A 209 -22.72 -0.18 -5.18
CA TRP A 209 -23.14 -0.76 -6.46
C TRP A 209 -22.34 -0.21 -7.66
N SER A 210 -22.22 1.11 -7.77
CA SER A 210 -21.48 1.75 -8.87
C SER A 210 -19.99 1.43 -8.83
N LEU A 211 -19.38 1.38 -7.64
CA LEU A 211 -17.99 0.96 -7.47
C LEU A 211 -17.76 -0.48 -7.96
N HIS A 212 -18.70 -1.40 -7.68
CA HIS A 212 -18.58 -2.78 -8.12
C HIS A 212 -18.64 -2.90 -9.65
N ILE A 213 -19.55 -2.17 -10.30
CA ILE A 213 -19.66 -2.13 -11.77
C ILE A 213 -18.41 -1.52 -12.39
N LEU A 214 -17.94 -0.37 -11.88
CA LEU A 214 -16.76 0.30 -12.41
C LEU A 214 -15.50 -0.56 -12.26
N LYS A 215 -15.37 -1.35 -11.19
CA LYS A 215 -14.29 -2.34 -11.03
C LYS A 215 -14.34 -3.46 -12.09
N ALA A 216 -15.53 -3.95 -12.44
CA ALA A 216 -15.69 -4.96 -13.48
C ALA A 216 -15.34 -4.41 -14.87
N ILE A 217 -15.74 -3.17 -15.14
CA ILE A 217 -15.38 -2.43 -16.36
C ILE A 217 -13.87 -2.21 -16.42
N ASP A 218 -13.25 -1.69 -15.36
CA ASP A 218 -11.81 -1.47 -15.26
C ASP A 218 -11.04 -2.78 -15.54
N THR A 219 -11.47 -3.89 -14.94
CA THR A 219 -10.82 -5.20 -15.14
C THR A 219 -10.89 -5.66 -16.59
N SER A 220 -12.00 -5.43 -17.28
CA SER A 220 -12.17 -5.82 -18.68
C SER A 220 -11.38 -4.89 -19.61
N LEU A 221 -11.45 -3.58 -19.40
CA LEU A 221 -10.74 -2.59 -20.19
C LEU A 221 -9.23 -2.73 -20.08
N LEU A 222 -8.68 -2.92 -18.88
CA LEU A 222 -7.24 -3.05 -18.68
C LEU A 222 -6.68 -4.37 -19.28
N LYS A 223 -7.51 -5.42 -19.36
CA LYS A 223 -7.16 -6.65 -20.09
C LYS A 223 -7.13 -6.44 -21.61
N CYS A 224 -8.13 -5.75 -22.16
CA CYS A 224 -8.24 -5.53 -23.60
C CYS A 224 -7.30 -4.43 -24.12
N LEU A 225 -7.01 -3.42 -23.30
CA LEU A 225 -6.27 -2.22 -23.67
C LEU A 225 -5.17 -1.90 -22.62
N PRO A 226 -4.07 -2.66 -22.56
CA PRO A 226 -3.03 -2.52 -21.53
C PRO A 226 -2.35 -1.15 -21.50
N PHE A 227 -2.39 -0.40 -22.61
CA PHE A 227 -1.83 0.96 -22.64
C PHE A 227 -2.56 1.91 -21.69
N LEU A 228 -3.80 1.59 -21.28
CA LEU A 228 -4.60 2.37 -20.33
C LEU A 228 -4.09 2.28 -18.90
N ASN A 229 -3.27 1.27 -18.55
CA ASN A 229 -2.70 1.10 -17.22
C ASN A 229 -2.02 2.40 -16.74
N ARG A 230 -1.35 3.13 -17.64
CA ARG A 230 -0.68 4.41 -17.32
C ARG A 230 -1.61 5.46 -16.70
N PHE A 231 -2.93 5.36 -16.93
CA PHE A 231 -3.94 6.31 -16.45
C PHE A 231 -4.65 5.85 -15.17
N CYS A 232 -4.36 4.66 -14.67
CA CYS A 232 -4.85 4.22 -13.37
C CYS A 232 -4.30 5.08 -12.24
N TRP A 233 -5.00 5.11 -11.10
CA TRP A 233 -4.59 5.92 -9.97
C TRP A 233 -3.58 5.22 -9.07
N ILE A 234 -3.73 3.92 -8.82
CA ILE A 234 -2.84 3.19 -7.91
C ILE A 234 -2.16 2.06 -8.66
N THR A 235 -0.88 1.82 -8.37
CA THR A 235 -0.18 0.60 -8.78
C THR A 235 0.26 -0.18 -7.54
N ALA A 236 0.17 -1.50 -7.61
CA ALA A 236 0.78 -2.41 -6.64
C ALA A 236 1.89 -3.18 -7.34
N MET A 237 3.09 -3.13 -6.76
CA MET A 237 4.24 -3.87 -7.23
C MET A 237 4.63 -4.91 -6.19
N ILE A 238 5.04 -6.08 -6.66
CA ILE A 238 5.58 -7.18 -5.85
C ILE A 238 6.89 -7.57 -6.51
N CYS A 239 7.98 -7.19 -5.86
CA CYS A 239 9.32 -7.45 -6.31
C CYS A 239 9.91 -8.62 -5.51
N HIS A 240 10.46 -9.62 -6.18
CA HIS A 240 11.01 -10.82 -5.55
C HIS A 240 12.53 -10.77 -5.55
N LYS A 241 13.13 -11.06 -4.40
CA LYS A 241 14.56 -11.27 -4.28
C LYS A 241 14.91 -12.74 -4.53
N ASN A 242 16.04 -12.95 -5.17
CA ASN A 242 16.58 -14.25 -5.53
C ASN A 242 16.74 -15.15 -4.29
N GLN A 243 16.67 -16.47 -4.49
CA GLN A 243 16.94 -17.46 -3.43
C GLN A 243 18.41 -17.50 -3.02
#